data_AF-A0A9E1UU17-F1
#
_entry.id   AF-A0A9E1UU17-F1
#
_cell.length_a   1.000
_cell.length_b   1.000
_cell.length_c   1.000
_cell.angle_alpha   90.00
_cell.angle_beta   90.00
_cell.angle_gamma   90.00
#
_symmetry.space_group_name_H-M   'P 1'
#
loop_
_entity.id
_entity.type
_entity.pdbx_description
1 polymer ?
#
loop_
_entity_poly.entity_id
_entity_poly.type
_entity_poly.pdbx_seq_one_letter_code
_entity_poly.pdbx_strand_id
1 'polypeptide(L)'
;GLYNFHDFAADPELRRLSAAVLDLYWATWAEEQLSGVRGGASSRVYQGPMSQQRSGDGIGRFADLYLGRGQHIAPKDTQYVVLTSSYRWPDVVMDMALDTPGRGVYEIRQRRMGLAQPGHHGNPDYRFVLGEGAGGILRYTYCSPEFVLGTAMIPSLPFEKWALIHSQNRWHGAIFAGHPDARIYPQCYAGKGNTYNQQWSVQSKGALIAQKLPTAKGAREMRVWFSRQGLTERIEREGWVFVVAGDAYAAVRAVRGKTTWVAAEPHGDWLSCADHWTPVIIELGRKANYPTYPTFQEAILANPLQVAETVLTYQTLAGTRLTLHTDHSKVPEIDGVPVDYAPAKVFDSPFIQSAWDSGLVHIRKGKREHTIDVRRLAR
;
A
#
# COMPACT_ATOMS: atom_id res chain seq x y z
N GLY A 1 -12.88 6.47 19.41
CA GLY A 1 -12.50 7.87 19.15
C GLY A 1 -13.51 8.51 18.22
N LEU A 2 -13.28 8.45 16.91
CA LEU A 2 -14.11 9.14 15.89
C LEU A 2 -15.60 8.81 15.95
N TYR A 3 -15.97 7.53 16.12
CA TYR A 3 -17.38 7.14 16.34
C TYR A 3 -18.01 7.82 17.55
N ASN A 4 -17.29 7.92 18.68
CA ASN A 4 -17.79 8.61 19.86
C ASN A 4 -17.98 10.11 19.60
N PHE A 5 -17.11 10.74 18.81
CA PHE A 5 -17.32 12.13 18.42
C PHE A 5 -18.53 12.29 17.50
N HIS A 6 -18.77 11.35 16.59
CA HIS A 6 -19.99 11.33 15.77
C HIS A 6 -21.25 11.26 16.64
N ASP A 7 -21.29 10.34 17.62
CA ASP A 7 -22.50 10.07 18.39
C ASP A 7 -22.73 11.05 19.55
N PHE A 8 -21.66 11.48 20.22
CA PHE A 8 -21.75 12.14 21.53
C PHE A 8 -21.15 13.55 21.59
N ALA A 9 -20.51 14.07 20.52
CA ALA A 9 -20.02 15.43 20.56
C ALA A 9 -21.17 16.44 20.66
N ALA A 10 -21.07 17.39 21.58
CA ALA A 10 -22.04 18.46 21.74
C ALA A 10 -21.97 19.48 20.59
N ASP A 11 -20.77 19.70 20.03
CA ASP A 11 -20.55 20.58 18.89
C ASP A 11 -21.05 19.90 17.58
N PRO A 12 -22.07 20.44 16.90
CA PRO A 12 -22.57 19.90 15.65
C PRO A 12 -21.52 19.82 14.55
N GLU A 13 -20.58 20.76 14.49
CA GLU A 13 -19.52 20.77 13.49
C GLU A 13 -18.53 19.64 13.73
N LEU A 14 -18.18 19.36 15.00
CA LEU A 14 -17.32 18.23 15.34
C LEU A 14 -17.99 16.89 14.99
N ARG A 15 -19.31 16.74 15.22
CA ARG A 15 -20.06 15.54 14.79
C ARG A 15 -19.98 15.37 13.28
N ARG A 16 -20.26 16.45 12.54
CA ARG A 16 -20.27 16.46 11.07
C ARG A 16 -18.89 16.13 10.49
N LEU A 17 -17.83 16.75 11.00
CA LEU A 17 -16.45 16.48 10.56
C LEU A 17 -16.00 15.07 10.95
N SER A 18 -16.45 14.54 12.09
CA SER A 18 -16.17 13.15 12.47
C SER A 18 -16.85 12.15 11.53
N ALA A 19 -18.09 12.42 11.11
CA ALA A 19 -18.79 11.67 10.07
C ALA A 19 -18.01 11.69 8.75
N ALA A 20 -17.61 12.88 8.30
CA ALA A 20 -16.85 13.08 7.07
C ALA A 20 -15.52 12.29 7.07
N VAL A 21 -14.80 12.27 8.20
CA VAL A 21 -13.56 11.48 8.32
C VAL A 21 -13.86 9.98 8.25
N LEU A 22 -14.94 9.51 8.89
CA LEU A 22 -15.35 8.10 8.82
C LEU A 22 -15.76 7.70 7.39
N ASP A 23 -16.51 8.54 6.69
CA ASP A 23 -16.92 8.31 5.29
C ASP A 23 -15.68 8.14 4.40
N LEU A 24 -14.75 9.09 4.49
CA LEU A 24 -13.51 9.07 3.71
C LEU A 24 -12.62 7.86 4.07
N TYR A 25 -12.51 7.56 5.36
CA TYR A 25 -11.74 6.42 5.85
C TYR A 25 -12.26 5.12 5.23
N TRP A 26 -13.57 4.89 5.30
CA TRP A 26 -14.18 3.67 4.79
C TRP A 26 -14.22 3.63 3.26
N ALA A 27 -14.42 4.76 2.59
CA ALA A 27 -14.29 4.82 1.13
C ALA A 27 -12.88 4.43 0.66
N THR A 28 -11.83 4.98 1.28
CA THR A 28 -10.43 4.66 0.93
C THR A 28 -10.04 3.21 1.26
N TRP A 29 -10.65 2.62 2.29
CA TRP A 29 -10.50 1.18 2.56
C TRP A 29 -11.25 0.34 1.53
N ALA A 30 -12.48 0.73 1.18
CA ALA A 30 -13.34 -0.02 0.27
C ALA A 30 -12.80 -0.09 -1.16
N GLU A 31 -12.16 0.97 -1.66
CA GLU A 31 -11.51 0.97 -2.98
C GLU A 31 -10.23 0.12 -3.04
N GLU A 32 -9.74 -0.42 -1.93
CA GLU A 32 -8.38 -0.97 -1.88
C GLU A 32 -8.27 -2.28 -1.07
N GLN A 33 -9.36 -3.04 -1.01
CA GLN A 33 -9.39 -4.31 -0.27
C GLN A 33 -9.74 -5.49 -1.16
N LEU A 34 -9.21 -6.66 -0.82
CA LEU A 34 -9.67 -7.94 -1.35
C LEU A 34 -10.16 -8.80 -0.20
N SER A 35 -11.44 -9.20 -0.25
CA SER A 35 -12.07 -10.06 0.75
C SER A 35 -11.83 -9.62 2.20
N GLY A 36 -11.92 -8.32 2.46
CA GLY A 36 -11.71 -7.73 3.78
C GLY A 36 -10.24 -7.54 4.17
N VAL A 37 -9.29 -7.87 3.31
CA VAL A 37 -7.85 -7.58 3.51
C VAL A 37 -7.51 -6.27 2.83
N ARG A 38 -7.02 -5.30 3.59
CA ARG A 38 -6.55 -4.03 3.02
C ARG A 38 -5.24 -4.24 2.27
N GLY A 39 -5.17 -3.75 1.04
CA GLY A 39 -3.96 -3.66 0.25
C GLY A 39 -3.31 -2.27 0.31
N GLY A 40 -2.43 -1.99 -0.65
CA GLY A 40 -1.76 -0.70 -0.78
C GLY A 40 -0.80 -0.36 0.37
N ALA A 41 -0.07 0.74 0.25
CA ALA A 41 0.93 1.06 1.25
C ALA A 41 0.34 1.51 2.59
N SER A 42 0.99 1.15 3.69
CA SER A 42 0.61 1.54 5.05
C SER A 42 1.86 1.86 5.87
N SER A 43 1.73 2.73 6.86
CA SER A 43 2.74 2.93 7.90
C SER A 43 2.28 2.27 9.20
N ARG A 44 3.20 2.15 10.17
CA ARG A 44 2.93 1.56 11.48
C ARG A 44 2.47 0.09 11.42
N VAL A 45 2.92 -0.63 10.39
CA VAL A 45 2.69 -2.07 10.26
C VAL A 45 3.91 -2.80 10.82
N TYR A 46 3.79 -3.32 12.03
CA TYR A 46 4.91 -3.98 12.70
C TYR A 46 5.24 -5.33 12.06
N GLN A 47 6.53 -5.69 12.11
CA GLN A 47 7.01 -6.95 11.58
C GLN A 47 6.45 -8.12 12.41
N GLY A 48 6.06 -9.20 11.73
CA GLY A 48 5.34 -10.33 12.34
C GLY A 48 3.87 -10.35 11.90
N PRO A 49 2.92 -10.78 12.75
CA PRO A 49 1.53 -11.04 12.37
C PRO A 49 0.82 -9.87 11.66
N MET A 50 1.08 -8.62 12.06
CA MET A 50 0.49 -7.44 11.40
C MET A 50 0.91 -7.29 9.93
N SER A 51 2.16 -7.61 9.60
CA SER A 51 2.66 -7.59 8.22
C SER A 51 2.34 -8.88 7.44
N GLN A 52 2.31 -10.02 8.13
CA GLN A 52 2.29 -11.34 7.52
C GLN A 52 0.89 -11.93 7.33
N GLN A 53 -0.08 -11.51 8.16
CA GLN A 53 -1.39 -12.15 8.24
C GLN A 53 -2.52 -11.13 8.28
N ARG A 54 -3.72 -11.54 7.87
CA ARG A 54 -4.94 -10.74 8.00
C ARG A 54 -5.42 -10.68 9.44
N SER A 55 -5.16 -11.71 10.23
CA SER A 55 -5.52 -11.78 11.65
C SER A 55 -4.90 -10.66 12.48
N GLY A 56 -3.73 -10.15 12.06
CA GLY A 56 -3.03 -9.02 12.67
C GLY A 56 -3.56 -7.64 12.25
N ASP A 57 -4.31 -7.53 11.15
CA ASP A 57 -4.95 -6.27 10.75
C ASP A 57 -6.27 -6.08 11.51
N GLY A 58 -6.27 -5.10 12.42
CA GLY A 58 -7.46 -4.74 13.19
C GLY A 58 -8.57 -4.14 12.33
N ILE A 59 -8.24 -3.45 11.23
CA ILE A 59 -9.21 -2.67 10.45
C ILE A 59 -10.18 -3.57 9.71
N GLY A 60 -9.70 -4.64 9.09
CA GLY A 60 -10.60 -5.58 8.44
C GLY A 60 -11.63 -6.19 9.41
N ARG A 61 -11.30 -6.35 10.71
CA ARG A 61 -12.29 -6.81 11.69
C ARG A 61 -13.40 -5.77 11.96
N PHE A 62 -13.10 -4.48 11.85
CA PHE A 62 -14.15 -3.45 11.91
C PHE A 62 -15.04 -3.54 10.67
N ALA A 63 -14.46 -3.77 9.48
CA ALA A 63 -15.22 -3.93 8.25
C ALA A 63 -16.12 -5.17 8.27
N ASP A 64 -15.63 -6.28 8.84
CA ASP A 64 -16.38 -7.52 9.02
C ASP A 64 -17.70 -7.30 9.78
N LEU A 65 -17.70 -6.42 10.81
CA LEU A 65 -18.91 -6.05 11.56
C LEU A 65 -19.92 -5.25 10.73
N TYR A 66 -19.47 -4.42 9.80
CA TYR A 66 -20.35 -3.70 8.87
C TYR A 66 -20.93 -4.61 7.79
N LEU A 67 -20.10 -5.51 7.26
CA LEU A 67 -20.43 -6.31 6.08
C LEU A 67 -21.08 -7.65 6.43
N GLY A 68 -21.10 -8.04 7.71
CA GLY A 68 -21.51 -9.38 8.13
C GLY A 68 -20.63 -10.48 7.53
N ARG A 69 -19.35 -10.17 7.27
CA ARG A 69 -18.36 -11.08 6.66
C ARG A 69 -17.29 -11.47 7.69
N GLY A 70 -16.57 -12.56 7.45
CA GLY A 70 -15.48 -13.03 8.31
C GLY A 70 -15.88 -14.14 9.27
N GLN A 71 -14.90 -14.81 9.87
CA GLN A 71 -15.17 -15.77 10.96
C GLN A 71 -15.86 -15.01 12.10
N HIS A 72 -16.92 -15.57 12.68
CA HIS A 72 -17.65 -15.00 13.81
C HIS A 72 -16.72 -14.83 15.03
N ILE A 73 -15.97 -13.73 15.05
CA ILE A 73 -15.12 -13.35 16.16
C ILE A 73 -15.94 -12.40 17.02
N ALA A 74 -16.21 -12.80 18.26
CA ALA A 74 -16.82 -11.92 19.24
C ALA A 74 -16.02 -10.60 19.28
N PRO A 75 -16.70 -9.43 19.18
CA PRO A 75 -16.03 -8.14 19.19
C PRO A 75 -15.11 -8.01 20.43
N LYS A 76 -13.93 -7.42 20.24
CA LYS A 76 -12.99 -7.13 21.32
C LYS A 76 -12.68 -5.64 21.40
N ASP A 77 -12.39 -5.18 22.61
CA ASP A 77 -11.87 -3.84 22.89
C ASP A 77 -12.68 -2.72 22.21
N THR A 78 -12.03 -1.92 21.37
CA THR A 78 -12.62 -0.76 20.70
C THR A 78 -13.61 -1.12 19.59
N GLN A 79 -13.81 -2.40 19.26
CA GLN A 79 -14.70 -2.83 18.19
C GLN A 79 -16.19 -2.70 18.54
N TYR A 80 -16.54 -2.74 19.83
CA TYR A 80 -17.91 -2.51 20.28
C TYR A 80 -18.46 -1.16 19.82
N VAL A 81 -17.59 -0.19 19.58
CA VAL A 81 -17.98 1.14 19.11
C VAL A 81 -18.70 1.09 17.76
N VAL A 82 -18.37 0.14 16.88
CA VAL A 82 -19.06 -0.01 15.58
C VAL A 82 -20.49 -0.49 15.78
N LEU A 83 -20.70 -1.38 16.75
CA LEU A 83 -22.00 -1.99 17.03
C LEU A 83 -22.96 -1.02 17.74
N THR A 84 -22.42 -0.15 18.59
CA THR A 84 -23.23 0.78 19.39
C THR A 84 -23.36 2.16 18.75
N SER A 85 -22.53 2.48 17.75
CA SER A 85 -22.59 3.78 17.08
C SER A 85 -23.82 3.90 16.18
N SER A 86 -24.31 5.13 16.01
CA SER A 86 -25.36 5.45 15.04
C SER A 86 -24.81 5.62 13.61
N TYR A 87 -23.50 5.79 13.45
CA TYR A 87 -22.86 5.97 12.13
C TYR A 87 -22.99 4.71 11.26
N ARG A 88 -23.36 4.90 9.99
CA ARG A 88 -23.40 3.86 8.96
C ARG A 88 -22.67 4.32 7.72
N TRP A 89 -22.11 3.38 6.97
CA TRP A 89 -21.41 3.69 5.73
C TRP A 89 -22.39 4.27 4.72
N PRO A 90 -21.98 5.30 3.94
CA PRO A 90 -22.74 5.70 2.76
C PRO A 90 -22.93 4.51 1.81
N ASP A 91 -24.09 4.44 1.16
CA ASP A 91 -24.44 3.32 0.26
C ASP A 91 -23.41 3.09 -0.86
N VAL A 92 -22.76 4.15 -1.34
CA VAL A 92 -21.70 4.05 -2.34
C VAL A 92 -20.45 3.34 -1.78
N VAL A 93 -20.13 3.52 -0.50
CA VAL A 93 -19.03 2.84 0.18
C VAL A 93 -19.36 1.36 0.36
N MET A 94 -20.60 1.04 0.72
CA MET A 94 -21.09 -0.34 0.76
C MET A 94 -21.00 -1.02 -0.61
N ASP A 95 -21.41 -0.34 -1.69
CA ASP A 95 -21.29 -0.87 -3.05
C ASP A 95 -19.84 -1.15 -3.43
N MET A 96 -18.91 -0.26 -3.06
CA MET A 96 -17.49 -0.47 -3.31
C MET A 96 -16.96 -1.66 -2.53
N ALA A 97 -17.33 -1.79 -1.25
CA ALA A 97 -16.82 -2.85 -0.37
C ALA A 97 -17.37 -4.25 -0.72
N LEU A 98 -18.65 -4.33 -1.11
CA LEU A 98 -19.32 -5.60 -1.38
C LEU A 98 -19.01 -6.16 -2.77
N ASP A 99 -18.88 -5.31 -3.77
CA ASP A 99 -18.68 -5.67 -5.17
C ASP A 99 -17.25 -5.38 -5.62
N THR A 100 -16.32 -6.20 -5.12
CA THR A 100 -14.91 -6.18 -5.51
C THR A 100 -14.68 -6.44 -7.00
N PRO A 101 -15.31 -7.45 -7.65
CA PRO A 101 -15.13 -7.69 -9.08
C PRO A 101 -15.60 -6.52 -9.95
N GLY A 102 -16.74 -5.90 -9.62
CA GLY A 102 -17.29 -4.76 -10.36
C GLY A 102 -16.51 -3.46 -10.22
N ARG A 103 -15.49 -3.39 -9.35
CA ARG A 103 -14.53 -2.28 -9.36
C ARG A 103 -13.57 -2.34 -10.57
N GLY A 104 -13.43 -3.50 -11.19
CA GLY A 104 -12.57 -3.68 -12.37
C GLY A 104 -11.09 -3.51 -12.06
N VAL A 105 -10.34 -3.00 -13.06
CA VAL A 105 -8.90 -2.79 -12.98
C VAL A 105 -8.59 -1.29 -13.04
N TYR A 106 -7.89 -0.76 -12.05
CA TYR A 106 -7.71 0.67 -11.89
C TYR A 106 -6.48 1.01 -11.05
N GLU A 107 -6.13 2.30 -11.07
CA GLU A 107 -5.07 2.88 -10.26
C GLU A 107 -5.68 3.81 -9.20
N ILE A 108 -5.02 3.87 -8.06
CA ILE A 108 -5.27 4.84 -6.99
C ILE A 108 -4.00 5.65 -6.82
N ARG A 109 -4.11 6.97 -6.93
CA ARG A 109 -3.03 7.92 -6.61
C ARG A 109 -3.49 8.83 -5.48
N GLN A 110 -2.68 8.94 -4.44
CA GLN A 110 -3.01 9.76 -3.28
C GLN A 110 -1.79 10.57 -2.84
N ARG A 111 -1.93 11.91 -2.82
CA ARG A 111 -0.97 12.80 -2.16
C ARG A 111 -1.17 12.69 -0.66
N ARG A 112 -0.14 12.26 0.07
CA ARG A 112 -0.16 12.18 1.52
C ARG A 112 0.88 13.12 2.11
N MET A 113 0.52 13.76 3.21
CA MET A 113 1.47 14.53 4.02
C MET A 113 2.39 13.56 4.76
N GLY A 114 3.68 13.87 4.75
CA GLY A 114 4.66 13.12 5.52
C GLY A 114 5.84 13.95 6.02
N LEU A 115 6.14 15.07 5.35
CA LEU A 115 7.25 15.94 5.74
C LEU A 115 6.93 16.71 7.03
N ALA A 116 7.90 16.75 7.94
CA ALA A 116 7.82 17.48 9.20
C ALA A 116 8.42 18.87 9.08
N GLN A 117 7.87 19.82 9.83
CA GLN A 117 8.55 21.09 10.09
C GLN A 117 9.84 20.84 10.89
N PRO A 118 10.89 21.66 10.71
CA PRO A 118 12.13 21.52 11.46
C PRO A 118 11.89 21.44 12.98
N GLY A 119 12.46 20.46 13.66
CA GLY A 119 12.28 20.24 15.10
C GLY A 119 10.99 19.54 15.52
N HIS A 120 10.01 19.37 14.61
CA HIS A 120 8.67 18.87 14.91
C HIS A 120 8.38 17.49 14.29
N HIS A 121 9.42 16.66 14.20
CA HIS A 121 9.35 15.36 13.55
C HIS A 121 8.95 14.22 14.51
N GLY A 122 8.75 14.49 15.80
CA GLY A 122 8.50 13.50 16.84
C GLY A 122 7.45 13.92 17.88
N ASN A 123 7.08 12.97 18.74
CA ASN A 123 6.20 13.20 19.88
C ASN A 123 6.85 14.19 20.88
N PRO A 124 6.09 15.10 21.53
CA PRO A 124 4.63 15.23 21.45
C PRO A 124 4.11 16.15 20.34
N ASP A 125 4.98 16.91 19.69
CA ASP A 125 4.58 18.03 18.84
C ASP A 125 4.91 17.76 17.36
N TYR A 126 4.19 16.80 16.78
CA TYR A 126 4.24 16.57 15.34
C TYR A 126 3.64 17.75 14.58
N ARG A 127 4.42 18.38 13.69
CA ARG A 127 3.93 19.42 12.78
C ARG A 127 4.32 19.12 11.36
N PHE A 128 3.35 19.17 10.46
CA PHE A 128 3.55 18.90 9.04
C PHE A 128 3.89 20.17 8.27
N VAL A 129 4.63 20.02 7.17
CA VAL A 129 4.71 21.07 6.14
C VAL A 129 3.35 21.19 5.47
N LEU A 130 2.80 22.41 5.44
CA LEU A 130 1.48 22.76 4.89
C LEU A 130 1.64 23.70 3.68
N GLY A 131 0.57 23.86 2.88
CA GLY A 131 0.55 24.78 1.74
C GLY A 131 1.43 24.35 0.57
N GLU A 132 2.13 25.33 -0.03
CA GLU A 132 3.09 25.10 -1.11
C GLU A 132 4.30 24.33 -0.56
N GLY A 133 4.48 23.08 -1.01
CA GLY A 133 5.46 22.13 -0.47
C GLY A 133 4.88 21.06 0.46
N ALA A 134 3.58 21.09 0.77
CA ALA A 134 2.93 19.98 1.46
C ALA A 134 2.93 18.69 0.62
N GLY A 135 3.08 17.53 1.24
CA GLY A 135 3.10 16.24 0.56
C GLY A 135 4.35 15.44 0.93
N GLY A 136 5.05 14.98 -0.11
CA GLY A 136 6.26 14.17 0.02
C GLY A 136 5.99 12.67 -0.04
N ILE A 137 4.73 12.23 -0.02
CA ILE A 137 4.37 10.82 -0.19
C ILE A 137 3.36 10.70 -1.31
N LEU A 138 3.76 10.06 -2.41
CA LEU A 138 2.82 9.53 -3.38
C LEU A 138 2.49 8.10 -2.98
N ARG A 139 1.27 7.90 -2.49
CA ARG A 139 0.74 6.56 -2.30
C ARG A 139 0.08 6.12 -3.59
N TYR A 140 0.60 5.04 -4.16
CA TYR A 140 0.18 4.50 -5.45
C TYR A 140 -0.24 3.06 -5.27
N THR A 141 -1.39 2.69 -5.81
CA THR A 141 -1.89 1.32 -5.78
C THR A 141 -2.50 0.96 -7.12
N TYR A 142 -2.22 -0.24 -7.58
CA TYR A 142 -2.87 -0.86 -8.73
C TYR A 142 -3.76 -1.99 -8.23
N CYS A 143 -5.04 -1.88 -8.57
CA CYS A 143 -6.09 -2.78 -8.12
C CYS A 143 -6.63 -3.59 -9.29
N SER A 144 -6.84 -4.88 -9.05
CA SER A 144 -7.57 -5.81 -9.91
C SER A 144 -8.43 -6.73 -9.05
N PRO A 145 -9.38 -7.49 -9.63
CA PRO A 145 -10.10 -8.51 -8.89
C PRO A 145 -9.21 -9.60 -8.28
N GLU A 146 -8.05 -9.87 -8.87
CA GLU A 146 -7.17 -10.98 -8.50
C GLU A 146 -6.06 -10.57 -7.52
N PHE A 147 -5.61 -9.31 -7.57
CA PHE A 147 -4.57 -8.79 -6.67
C PHE A 147 -4.64 -7.26 -6.50
N VAL A 148 -4.06 -6.80 -5.40
CA VAL A 148 -3.79 -5.37 -5.14
C VAL A 148 -2.30 -5.22 -4.82
N LEU A 149 -1.60 -4.41 -5.62
CA LEU A 149 -0.19 -4.06 -5.41
C LEU A 149 -0.09 -2.57 -5.14
N GLY A 150 0.50 -2.16 -4.02
CA GLY A 150 0.71 -0.74 -3.81
C GLY A 150 1.95 -0.40 -2.99
N THR A 151 2.40 0.84 -3.17
CA THR A 151 3.61 1.41 -2.59
C THR A 151 3.41 2.85 -2.11
N ALA A 152 4.28 3.27 -1.18
CA ALA A 152 4.47 4.66 -0.82
C ALA A 152 5.79 5.12 -1.46
N MET A 153 5.70 5.80 -2.59
CA MET A 153 6.85 6.42 -3.25
C MET A 153 7.18 7.72 -2.54
N ILE A 154 8.45 7.88 -2.20
CA ILE A 154 8.95 8.97 -1.37
C ILE A 154 10.34 9.41 -1.83
N PRO A 155 10.72 10.69 -1.62
CA PRO A 155 12.08 11.14 -1.84
C PRO A 155 13.07 10.51 -0.85
N SER A 156 14.30 10.31 -1.31
CA SER A 156 15.42 9.83 -0.49
C SER A 156 15.92 10.94 0.45
N LEU A 157 15.22 11.11 1.58
CA LEU A 157 15.56 12.09 2.62
C LEU A 157 15.94 11.40 3.93
N PRO A 158 16.74 12.05 4.81
CA PRO A 158 16.93 11.61 6.20
C PRO A 158 15.60 11.45 6.95
N PHE A 159 15.54 10.51 7.89
CA PHE A 159 14.29 10.19 8.60
C PHE A 159 13.74 11.37 9.41
N GLU A 160 14.58 12.31 9.84
CA GLU A 160 14.23 13.54 10.57
C GLU A 160 13.44 14.54 9.72
N LYS A 161 13.47 14.42 8.39
CA LYS A 161 12.62 15.21 7.49
C LYS A 161 11.17 14.74 7.51
N TRP A 162 10.88 13.58 8.08
CA TRP A 162 9.56 12.98 8.12
C TRP A 162 8.96 13.08 9.51
N ALA A 163 7.65 13.32 9.59
CA ALA A 163 6.93 12.99 10.82
C ALA A 163 7.12 11.49 11.08
N LEU A 164 7.78 11.12 12.18
CA LEU A 164 8.21 9.74 12.46
C LEU A 164 7.07 8.73 12.28
N ILE A 165 5.84 9.06 12.69
CA ILE A 165 4.67 8.18 12.55
C ILE A 165 4.35 7.78 11.08
N HIS A 166 4.76 8.60 10.10
CA HIS A 166 4.58 8.35 8.65
C HIS A 166 5.77 7.63 8.00
N SER A 167 6.96 7.69 8.59
CA SER A 167 8.14 6.99 8.09
C SER A 167 8.34 5.62 8.76
N GLN A 168 7.61 5.34 9.82
CA GLN A 168 7.80 4.18 10.67
C GLN A 168 7.15 2.89 10.15
N ASN A 169 7.91 1.79 10.16
CA ASN A 169 7.48 0.42 9.84
C ASN A 169 6.49 0.38 8.67
N ARG A 170 7.00 0.60 7.46
CA ARG A 170 6.15 0.66 6.27
C ARG A 170 5.85 -0.75 5.76
N TRP A 171 4.64 -0.91 5.26
CA TRP A 171 4.22 -2.06 4.48
C TRP A 171 3.83 -1.59 3.10
N HIS A 172 4.34 -2.25 2.08
CA HIS A 172 3.97 -2.08 0.68
C HIS A 172 4.23 -3.40 -0.03
N GLY A 173 3.45 -3.73 -1.06
CA GLY A 173 3.52 -5.04 -1.70
C GLY A 173 2.16 -5.49 -2.19
N ALA A 174 2.07 -6.78 -2.45
CA ALA A 174 0.93 -7.46 -3.04
C ALA A 174 0.11 -8.19 -1.99
N ILE A 175 -1.21 -8.07 -2.06
CA ILE A 175 -2.16 -9.05 -1.55
C ILE A 175 -2.90 -9.71 -2.72
N PHE A 176 -3.33 -10.95 -2.53
CA PHE A 176 -3.99 -11.73 -3.57
C PHE A 176 -5.40 -12.16 -3.14
N ALA A 177 -6.29 -12.28 -4.11
CA ALA A 177 -7.57 -12.94 -3.91
C ALA A 177 -7.37 -14.44 -3.64
N GLY A 178 -8.41 -15.09 -3.12
CA GLY A 178 -8.41 -16.54 -2.85
C GLY A 178 -7.96 -16.93 -1.45
N HIS A 179 -7.09 -16.16 -0.78
CA HIS A 179 -6.75 -16.41 0.63
C HIS A 179 -6.38 -15.13 1.39
N PRO A 180 -6.90 -14.89 2.62
CA PRO A 180 -6.68 -13.63 3.34
C PRO A 180 -5.22 -13.36 3.75
N ASP A 181 -4.43 -14.41 3.90
CA ASP A 181 -3.00 -14.29 4.22
C ASP A 181 -2.09 -14.26 2.99
N ALA A 182 -2.61 -14.47 1.77
CA ALA A 182 -1.79 -14.49 0.57
C ALA A 182 -1.22 -13.10 0.27
N ARG A 183 0.11 -12.98 0.40
CA ARG A 183 0.82 -11.73 0.16
C ARG A 183 2.29 -11.95 -0.19
N ILE A 184 2.83 -11.02 -0.96
CA ILE A 184 4.25 -10.89 -1.28
C ILE A 184 4.66 -9.45 -1.04
N TYR A 185 5.66 -9.21 -0.19
CA TYR A 185 6.10 -7.85 0.07
C TYR A 185 7.60 -7.78 0.40
N PRO A 186 8.31 -6.74 -0.07
CA PRO A 186 9.68 -6.50 0.34
C PRO A 186 9.70 -5.86 1.74
N GLN A 187 10.73 -6.15 2.53
CA GLN A 187 10.90 -5.59 3.85
C GLN A 187 12.39 -5.49 4.19
N CYS A 188 12.79 -4.43 4.90
CA CYS A 188 14.07 -4.41 5.61
C CYS A 188 13.89 -4.94 7.03
N TYR A 189 14.61 -5.99 7.44
CA TYR A 189 14.49 -6.54 8.80
C TYR A 189 14.84 -5.48 9.86
N ALA A 190 14.05 -5.43 10.93
CA ALA A 190 14.27 -4.47 12.03
C ALA A 190 15.17 -5.03 13.15
N GLY A 191 15.29 -6.35 13.29
CA GLY A 191 15.77 -6.94 14.53
C GLY A 191 14.80 -6.65 15.67
N LYS A 192 15.20 -5.74 16.57
CA LYS A 192 14.35 -5.23 17.66
C LYS A 192 13.99 -3.77 17.41
N GLY A 193 12.72 -3.44 17.63
CA GLY A 193 12.23 -2.05 17.61
C GLY A 193 11.67 -1.62 16.26
N ASN A 194 11.68 -0.31 16.03
CA ASN A 194 11.07 0.32 14.87
C ASN A 194 12.12 0.64 13.82
N THR A 195 11.65 0.65 12.59
CA THR A 195 12.39 1.08 11.42
C THR A 195 11.77 2.36 10.89
N TYR A 196 12.59 3.24 10.32
CA TYR A 196 12.12 4.51 9.76
C TYR A 196 12.70 4.72 8.38
N ASN A 197 11.83 5.16 7.47
CA ASN A 197 12.15 5.48 6.10
C ASN A 197 12.93 4.36 5.38
N GLN A 198 12.44 3.13 5.50
CA GLN A 198 13.20 1.92 5.16
C GLN A 198 13.56 1.79 3.69
N GLN A 199 12.61 2.11 2.82
CA GLN A 199 12.66 1.73 1.42
C GLN A 199 12.30 2.89 0.52
N TRP A 200 13.00 2.96 -0.59
CA TRP A 200 12.69 3.76 -1.74
C TRP A 200 12.05 2.88 -2.79
N SER A 201 11.16 3.46 -3.60
CA SER A 201 10.45 2.66 -4.59
C SER A 201 9.91 3.48 -5.75
N VAL A 202 9.65 2.76 -6.83
CA VAL A 202 8.85 3.22 -7.97
C VAL A 202 7.91 2.09 -8.37
N GLN A 203 6.66 2.43 -8.70
CA GLN A 203 5.67 1.47 -9.16
C GLN A 203 4.93 2.03 -10.37
N SER A 204 4.66 1.18 -11.34
CA SER A 204 3.65 1.40 -12.38
C SER A 204 2.85 0.12 -12.57
N LYS A 205 1.53 0.24 -12.43
CA LYS A 205 0.57 -0.86 -12.52
C LYS A 205 1.03 -2.06 -11.69
N GLY A 206 1.17 -3.22 -12.33
CA GLY A 206 1.55 -4.49 -11.71
C GLY A 206 3.03 -4.63 -11.37
N ALA A 207 3.87 -3.63 -11.61
CA ALA A 207 5.32 -3.71 -11.37
C ALA A 207 5.80 -2.69 -10.33
N LEU A 208 6.53 -3.18 -9.32
CA LEU A 208 7.12 -2.43 -8.22
C LEU A 208 8.62 -2.73 -8.16
N ILE A 209 9.44 -1.67 -8.08
CA ILE A 209 10.84 -1.78 -7.68
C ILE A 209 10.99 -1.15 -6.29
N ALA A 210 11.59 -1.87 -5.34
CA ALA A 210 11.87 -1.38 -4.00
C ALA A 210 13.32 -1.64 -3.60
N GLN A 211 13.97 -0.67 -2.98
CA GLN A 211 15.36 -0.75 -2.51
C GLN A 211 15.48 -0.15 -1.12
N LYS A 212 16.35 -0.71 -0.27
CA LYS A 212 16.66 -0.09 1.03
C LYS A 212 17.26 1.31 0.86
N LEU A 213 16.84 2.25 1.71
CA LEU A 213 17.39 3.60 1.77
C LEU A 213 18.65 3.65 2.66
N PRO A 214 19.73 4.34 2.24
CA PRO A 214 20.91 4.52 3.08
C PRO A 214 20.64 5.40 4.29
N THR A 215 19.64 6.28 4.18
CA THR A 215 19.17 7.16 5.27
C THR A 215 18.21 6.48 6.24
N ALA A 216 17.91 5.19 6.05
CA ALA A 216 16.98 4.47 6.89
C ALA A 216 17.54 4.25 8.31
N LYS A 217 16.69 4.43 9.32
CA LYS A 217 17.04 4.12 10.72
C LYS A 217 16.47 2.78 11.12
N GLY A 218 17.30 1.93 11.73
CA GLY A 218 16.89 0.60 12.24
C GLY A 218 16.66 -0.46 11.16
N ALA A 219 16.80 -0.12 9.87
CA ALA A 219 16.66 -1.05 8.75
C ALA A 219 17.95 -1.85 8.53
N ARG A 220 17.83 -3.17 8.45
CA ARG A 220 18.96 -4.09 8.30
C ARG A 220 18.92 -4.79 6.93
N GLU A 221 18.77 -6.10 6.91
CA GLU A 221 18.80 -6.94 5.72
C GLU A 221 17.56 -6.71 4.85
N MET A 222 17.75 -6.59 3.53
CA MET A 222 16.66 -6.60 2.57
C MET A 222 16.18 -8.03 2.36
N ARG A 223 14.87 -8.25 2.40
CA ARG A 223 14.24 -9.55 2.21
C ARG A 223 12.85 -9.41 1.60
N VAL A 224 12.32 -10.49 1.04
CA VAL A 224 10.96 -10.53 0.50
C VAL A 224 10.16 -11.63 1.19
N TRP A 225 8.98 -11.29 1.69
CA TRP A 225 8.05 -12.26 2.26
C TRP A 225 7.30 -12.98 1.15
N PHE A 226 7.16 -14.29 1.29
CA PHE A 226 6.24 -15.12 0.53
C PHE A 226 5.35 -15.87 1.51
N SER A 227 4.04 -15.61 1.49
CA SER A 227 3.10 -16.40 2.29
C SER A 227 3.08 -17.85 1.83
N ARG A 228 3.00 -18.78 2.79
CA ARG A 228 2.74 -20.19 2.47
C ARG A 228 1.31 -20.39 1.98
N GLN A 229 0.39 -19.59 2.52
CA GLN A 229 -1.02 -19.66 2.16
C GLN A 229 -1.31 -18.89 0.88
N GLY A 230 -2.02 -19.55 -0.04
CA GLY A 230 -2.50 -18.97 -1.30
C GLY A 230 -1.42 -18.73 -2.36
N LEU A 231 -0.13 -19.03 -2.09
CA LEU A 231 0.93 -19.04 -3.09
C LEU A 231 1.34 -20.50 -3.36
N THR A 232 1.31 -20.90 -4.63
CA THR A 232 1.63 -22.26 -5.07
C THR A 232 2.65 -22.26 -6.20
N GLU A 233 3.17 -23.44 -6.55
CA GLU A 233 4.00 -23.66 -7.74
C GLU A 233 5.22 -22.73 -7.82
N ARG A 234 5.93 -22.59 -6.68
CA ARG A 234 7.14 -21.78 -6.62
C ARG A 234 8.23 -22.37 -7.51
N ILE A 235 8.66 -21.63 -8.52
CA ILE A 235 9.72 -22.01 -9.47
C ILE A 235 10.76 -20.90 -9.53
N GLU A 236 12.04 -21.27 -9.57
CA GLU A 236 13.13 -20.33 -9.79
C GLU A 236 13.71 -20.53 -11.19
N ARG A 237 13.84 -19.44 -11.96
CA ARG A 237 14.44 -19.45 -13.30
C ARG A 237 15.11 -18.10 -13.59
N GLU A 238 16.37 -18.14 -14.03
CA GLU A 238 17.11 -16.95 -14.48
C GLU A 238 17.12 -15.79 -13.47
N GLY A 239 17.19 -16.13 -12.17
CA GLY A 239 17.21 -15.17 -11.06
C GLY A 239 15.83 -14.64 -10.65
N TRP A 240 14.75 -15.08 -11.31
CA TRP A 240 13.38 -14.79 -10.93
C TRP A 240 12.78 -15.94 -10.11
N VAL A 241 12.04 -15.59 -9.07
CA VAL A 241 11.13 -16.47 -8.33
C VAL A 241 9.73 -16.23 -8.86
N PHE A 242 9.11 -17.26 -9.40
CA PHE A 242 7.75 -17.26 -9.89
C PHE A 242 6.84 -18.00 -8.92
N VAL A 243 5.61 -17.53 -8.75
CA VAL A 243 4.53 -18.24 -8.04
C VAL A 243 3.17 -18.02 -8.70
N VAL A 244 2.25 -18.94 -8.44
CA VAL A 244 0.82 -18.82 -8.75
C VAL A 244 0.07 -18.37 -7.50
N ALA A 245 -0.85 -17.42 -7.63
CA ALA A 245 -1.68 -16.92 -6.53
C ALA A 245 -3.14 -16.77 -6.98
N GLY A 246 -3.94 -17.83 -6.81
CA GLY A 246 -5.31 -17.85 -7.33
C GLY A 246 -5.35 -17.61 -8.84
N ASP A 247 -6.01 -16.54 -9.27
CA ASP A 247 -6.09 -16.11 -10.67
C ASP A 247 -5.03 -15.06 -11.08
N ALA A 248 -3.97 -14.94 -10.28
CA ALA A 248 -2.80 -14.13 -10.55
C ALA A 248 -1.52 -14.97 -10.65
N TYR A 249 -0.51 -14.39 -11.28
CA TYR A 249 0.88 -14.82 -11.24
C TYR A 249 1.73 -13.71 -10.62
N ALA A 250 2.82 -14.09 -9.96
CA ALA A 250 3.80 -13.16 -9.44
C ALA A 250 5.21 -13.60 -9.82
N ALA A 251 6.05 -12.63 -10.14
CA ALA A 251 7.48 -12.78 -10.35
C ALA A 251 8.24 -11.82 -9.43
N VAL A 252 9.29 -12.31 -8.78
CA VAL A 252 10.13 -11.52 -7.87
C VAL A 252 11.59 -11.75 -8.21
N ARG A 253 12.38 -10.67 -8.23
CA ARG A 253 13.82 -10.75 -8.46
C ARG A 253 14.58 -9.79 -7.56
N ALA A 254 15.53 -10.32 -6.78
CA ALA A 254 16.62 -9.52 -6.26
C ALA A 254 17.62 -9.28 -7.39
N VAL A 255 17.89 -8.02 -7.73
CA VAL A 255 18.62 -7.66 -8.96
C VAL A 255 20.11 -8.00 -8.85
N ARG A 256 20.68 -7.82 -7.65
CA ARG A 256 22.08 -8.03 -7.31
C ARG A 256 22.22 -9.01 -6.15
N GLY A 257 23.32 -9.75 -6.13
CA GLY A 257 23.66 -10.70 -5.07
C GLY A 257 22.86 -12.00 -5.13
N LYS A 258 23.28 -12.96 -4.31
CA LYS A 258 22.57 -14.24 -4.15
C LYS A 258 21.38 -14.07 -3.19
N THR A 259 20.40 -14.95 -3.32
CA THR A 259 19.27 -15.07 -2.39
C THR A 259 19.26 -16.43 -1.71
N THR A 260 18.74 -16.47 -0.49
CA THR A 260 18.57 -17.70 0.28
C THR A 260 17.19 -17.73 0.91
N TRP A 261 16.52 -18.89 0.86
CA TRP A 261 15.25 -19.10 1.55
C TRP A 261 15.47 -19.33 3.05
N VAL A 262 14.73 -18.59 3.86
CA VAL A 262 14.69 -18.74 5.32
C VAL A 262 13.25 -19.01 5.72
N ALA A 263 12.98 -20.21 6.22
CA ALA A 263 11.65 -20.60 6.67
C ALA A 263 11.21 -19.74 7.86
N ALA A 264 9.96 -19.28 7.82
CA ALA A 264 9.29 -18.54 8.90
C ALA A 264 7.96 -19.21 9.21
N GLU A 265 8.07 -20.49 9.58
CA GLU A 265 6.93 -21.35 9.89
C GLU A 265 6.05 -20.78 11.01
N PRO A 266 4.73 -21.01 10.96
CA PRO A 266 3.99 -21.76 9.94
C PRO A 266 3.50 -20.89 8.74
N HIS A 267 3.86 -19.61 8.68
CA HIS A 267 3.10 -18.63 7.90
C HIS A 267 3.68 -18.34 6.50
N GLY A 268 4.97 -18.57 6.30
CA GLY A 268 5.62 -18.28 5.02
C GLY A 268 7.13 -18.40 5.09
N ASP A 269 7.77 -17.92 4.03
CA ASP A 269 9.21 -17.95 3.86
C ASP A 269 9.73 -16.54 3.55
N TRP A 270 10.95 -16.27 3.99
CA TRP A 270 11.71 -15.10 3.55
C TRP A 270 12.68 -15.48 2.44
N LEU A 271 12.61 -14.77 1.32
CA LEU A 271 13.70 -14.68 0.36
C LEU A 271 14.70 -13.64 0.88
N SER A 272 15.73 -14.09 1.58
CA SER A 272 16.77 -13.22 2.14
C SER A 272 17.78 -12.82 1.08
N CYS A 273 18.07 -11.52 0.95
CA CYS A 273 19.04 -11.01 -0.02
C CYS A 273 20.42 -10.91 0.63
N ALA A 274 21.46 -11.50 0.03
CA ALA A 274 22.82 -11.37 0.54
C ALA A 274 23.36 -9.94 0.39
N ASP A 275 23.02 -9.27 -0.72
CA ASP A 275 23.23 -7.83 -0.86
C ASP A 275 22.05 -7.08 -0.24
N HIS A 276 22.25 -6.46 0.93
CA HIS A 276 21.21 -5.74 1.65
C HIS A 276 20.77 -4.44 0.96
N TRP A 277 21.49 -4.00 -0.08
CA TRP A 277 21.20 -2.80 -0.87
C TRP A 277 20.61 -3.11 -2.24
N THR A 278 20.41 -4.39 -2.53
CA THR A 278 19.86 -4.84 -3.81
C THR A 278 18.47 -4.26 -4.02
N PRO A 279 18.17 -3.68 -5.20
CA PRO A 279 16.80 -3.46 -5.62
C PRO A 279 16.09 -4.81 -5.77
N VAL A 280 14.83 -4.85 -5.36
CA VAL A 280 13.92 -5.97 -5.58
C VAL A 280 12.84 -5.52 -6.55
N ILE A 281 12.62 -6.32 -7.60
CA ILE A 281 11.52 -6.17 -8.54
C ILE A 281 10.42 -7.16 -8.13
N ILE A 282 9.18 -6.70 -8.10
CA ILE A 282 7.98 -7.52 -7.99
C ILE A 282 7.09 -7.15 -9.18
N GLU A 283 6.70 -8.14 -9.97
CA GLU A 283 5.76 -7.93 -11.06
C GLU A 283 4.65 -8.98 -11.08
N LEU A 284 3.42 -8.52 -11.23
CA LEU A 284 2.20 -9.31 -11.14
C LEU A 284 1.46 -9.32 -12.48
N GLY A 285 0.95 -10.50 -12.85
CA GLY A 285 0.13 -10.70 -14.04
C GLY A 285 -1.22 -11.32 -13.67
N ARG A 286 -2.27 -10.94 -14.40
CA ARG A 286 -3.58 -11.61 -14.30
C ARG A 286 -3.58 -12.82 -15.22
N LYS A 287 -4.13 -13.97 -14.80
CA LYS A 287 -4.30 -15.14 -15.69
C LYS A 287 -5.13 -14.83 -16.94
N ALA A 288 -6.06 -13.86 -16.83
CA ALA A 288 -6.82 -13.37 -17.98
C ALA A 288 -5.93 -12.81 -19.13
N ASN A 289 -4.72 -12.34 -18.81
CA ASN A 289 -3.77 -11.80 -19.80
C ASN A 289 -2.67 -12.81 -20.17
N TYR A 290 -2.49 -13.86 -19.37
CA TYR A 290 -1.47 -14.89 -19.54
C TYR A 290 -2.14 -16.25 -19.33
N PRO A 291 -2.59 -16.94 -20.40
CA PRO A 291 -3.42 -18.13 -20.27
C PRO A 291 -2.76 -19.28 -19.48
N THR A 292 -1.42 -19.33 -19.47
CA THR A 292 -0.67 -20.36 -18.75
C THR A 292 0.48 -19.77 -17.96
N TYR A 293 0.91 -20.50 -16.92
CA TYR A 293 2.02 -20.08 -16.09
C TYR A 293 3.34 -19.93 -16.88
N PRO A 294 3.69 -20.83 -17.83
CA PRO A 294 4.82 -20.61 -18.73
C PRO A 294 4.70 -19.35 -19.58
N THR A 295 3.52 -18.99 -20.10
CA THR A 295 3.37 -17.77 -20.91
C THR A 295 3.67 -16.49 -20.11
N PHE A 296 3.31 -16.47 -18.82
CA PHE A 296 3.69 -15.39 -17.91
C PHE A 296 5.20 -15.37 -17.65
N GLN A 297 5.80 -16.53 -17.39
CA GLN A 297 7.24 -16.65 -17.15
C GLN A 297 8.06 -16.15 -18.34
N GLU A 298 7.72 -16.58 -19.57
CA GLU A 298 8.40 -16.10 -20.78
C GLU A 298 8.22 -14.60 -20.99
N ALA A 299 7.04 -14.04 -20.71
CA ALA A 299 6.81 -12.61 -20.82
C ALA A 299 7.68 -11.80 -19.84
N ILE A 300 7.84 -12.26 -18.60
CA ILE A 300 8.74 -11.65 -17.61
C ILE A 300 10.20 -11.76 -18.04
N LEU A 301 10.62 -12.89 -18.60
CA LEU A 301 12.00 -13.10 -19.03
C LEU A 301 12.35 -12.32 -20.30
N ALA A 302 11.36 -12.06 -21.15
CA ALA A 302 11.51 -11.23 -22.34
C ALA A 302 11.62 -9.73 -22.00
N ASN A 303 11.18 -9.29 -20.82
CA ASN A 303 11.24 -7.88 -20.42
C ASN A 303 12.69 -7.38 -20.32
N PRO A 304 13.05 -6.31 -21.05
CA PRO A 304 14.35 -5.67 -20.88
C PRO A 304 14.65 -5.27 -19.44
N LEU A 305 15.75 -5.80 -18.90
CA LEU A 305 16.30 -5.47 -17.59
C LEU A 305 17.76 -5.04 -17.77
N GLN A 306 18.04 -3.76 -17.54
CA GLN A 306 19.38 -3.19 -17.64
C GLN A 306 19.85 -2.75 -16.26
N VAL A 307 21.03 -3.24 -15.87
CA VAL A 307 21.66 -2.92 -14.57
C VAL A 307 23.01 -2.28 -14.84
N ALA A 308 23.06 -0.96 -14.72
CA ALA A 308 24.32 -0.22 -14.63
C ALA A 308 24.78 -0.15 -13.18
N GLU A 309 25.94 0.48 -12.94
CA GLU A 309 26.51 0.67 -11.61
C GLU A 309 25.55 1.38 -10.65
N THR A 310 24.95 2.49 -11.11
CA THR A 310 24.08 3.35 -10.29
C THR A 310 22.66 3.48 -10.82
N VAL A 311 22.30 2.81 -11.93
CA VAL A 311 20.98 2.93 -12.55
C VAL A 311 20.43 1.55 -12.90
N LEU A 312 19.20 1.28 -12.47
CA LEU A 312 18.40 0.13 -12.84
C LEU A 312 17.28 0.61 -13.76
N THR A 313 17.17 -0.01 -14.94
CA THR A 313 16.04 0.20 -15.85
C THR A 313 15.32 -1.12 -16.08
N TYR A 314 14.00 -1.12 -15.93
CA TYR A 314 13.16 -2.29 -16.14
C TYR A 314 11.93 -1.96 -16.97
N GLN A 315 11.73 -2.71 -18.04
CA GLN A 315 10.53 -2.64 -18.87
C GLN A 315 9.47 -3.57 -18.28
N THR A 316 8.29 -3.05 -17.96
CA THR A 316 7.22 -3.83 -17.34
C THR A 316 6.37 -4.53 -18.39
N LEU A 317 5.61 -5.56 -17.97
CA LEU A 317 4.56 -6.23 -18.75
C LEU A 317 3.50 -5.26 -19.28
N ALA A 318 3.35 -4.09 -18.65
CA ALA A 318 2.41 -3.07 -19.09
C ALA A 318 2.99 -2.10 -20.13
N GLY A 319 4.23 -2.32 -20.59
CA GLY A 319 4.89 -1.45 -21.57
C GLY A 319 5.51 -0.18 -20.97
N THR A 320 5.51 -0.02 -19.64
CA THR A 320 6.14 1.12 -18.96
C THR A 320 7.61 0.84 -18.65
N ARG A 321 8.48 1.83 -18.85
CA ARG A 321 9.87 1.79 -18.40
C ARG A 321 10.01 2.41 -17.00
N LEU A 322 10.43 1.62 -16.03
CA LEU A 322 10.78 2.09 -14.69
C LEU A 322 12.29 2.31 -14.58
N THR A 323 12.70 3.50 -14.12
CA THR A 323 14.10 3.83 -13.84
C THR A 323 14.27 4.09 -12.35
N LEU A 324 15.19 3.35 -11.70
CA LEU A 324 15.59 3.58 -10.32
C LEU A 324 17.09 3.88 -10.25
N HIS A 325 17.46 5.05 -9.72
CA HIS A 325 18.85 5.41 -9.46
C HIS A 325 19.32 4.74 -8.17
N THR A 326 19.98 3.59 -8.24
CA THR A 326 20.30 2.74 -7.08
C THR A 326 21.25 3.38 -6.05
N ASP A 327 21.85 4.52 -6.40
CA ASP A 327 22.73 5.35 -5.56
C ASP A 327 22.01 6.53 -4.88
N HIS A 328 20.69 6.65 -5.08
CA HIS A 328 19.88 7.69 -4.43
C HIS A 328 20.13 9.11 -4.92
N SER A 329 20.79 9.26 -6.07
CA SER A 329 21.17 10.56 -6.64
C SER A 329 20.02 11.33 -7.30
N LYS A 330 19.01 10.62 -7.86
CA LYS A 330 17.89 11.25 -8.58
C LYS A 330 16.57 10.55 -8.28
N VAL A 331 15.48 11.30 -8.37
CA VAL A 331 14.11 10.79 -8.24
C VAL A 331 13.89 9.66 -9.27
N PRO A 332 13.23 8.55 -8.90
CA PRO A 332 12.91 7.49 -9.86
C PRO A 332 11.99 8.01 -10.96
N GLU A 333 12.02 7.36 -12.11
CA GLU A 333 11.27 7.81 -13.28
C GLU A 333 10.31 6.72 -13.78
N ILE A 334 9.19 7.17 -14.34
CA ILE A 334 8.21 6.35 -15.05
C ILE A 334 8.16 6.91 -16.48
N ASP A 335 8.56 6.12 -17.46
CA ASP A 335 8.69 6.52 -18.87
C ASP A 335 9.56 7.79 -19.06
N GLY A 336 10.60 7.95 -18.24
CA GLY A 336 11.49 9.11 -18.25
C GLY A 336 10.94 10.36 -17.55
N VAL A 337 9.75 10.28 -16.95
CA VAL A 337 9.16 11.35 -16.15
C VAL A 337 9.46 11.08 -14.67
N PRO A 338 10.14 11.99 -13.95
CA PRO A 338 10.36 11.86 -12.51
C PRO A 338 9.05 11.74 -11.74
N VAL A 339 9.02 10.86 -10.72
CA VAL A 339 7.85 10.68 -9.86
C VAL A 339 7.50 11.99 -9.14
N ASP A 340 6.25 12.44 -9.29
CA ASP A 340 5.69 13.56 -8.55
C ASP A 340 5.18 13.11 -7.16
N TYR A 341 5.84 13.58 -6.10
CA TYR A 341 5.48 13.29 -4.70
C TYR A 341 4.43 14.24 -4.11
N ALA A 342 3.94 15.21 -4.89
CA ALA A 342 2.94 16.18 -4.48
C ALA A 342 1.95 16.51 -5.62
N PRO A 343 1.27 15.50 -6.21
CA PRO A 343 0.36 15.74 -7.32
C PRO A 343 -0.78 16.69 -6.95
N ALA A 344 -1.38 17.31 -7.96
CA ALA A 344 -2.44 18.31 -7.80
C ALA A 344 -3.70 17.75 -7.08
N LYS A 345 -3.96 16.45 -7.19
CA LYS A 345 -5.07 15.77 -6.51
C LYS A 345 -4.61 15.07 -5.23
N VAL A 346 -5.41 15.20 -4.18
CA VAL A 346 -5.22 14.46 -2.91
C VAL A 346 -5.76 13.04 -3.00
N PHE A 347 -6.85 12.84 -3.75
CA PHE A 347 -7.42 11.55 -4.11
C PHE A 347 -7.67 11.50 -5.60
N ASP A 348 -7.13 10.49 -6.27
CA ASP A 348 -7.32 10.27 -7.70
C ASP A 348 -7.47 8.77 -7.99
N SER A 349 -8.73 8.31 -7.99
CA SER A 349 -9.15 7.00 -8.47
C SER A 349 -10.50 7.11 -9.19
N PRO A 350 -10.98 6.09 -9.91
CA PRO A 350 -12.33 6.12 -10.49
C PRO A 350 -13.43 6.35 -9.45
N PHE A 351 -13.19 5.96 -8.20
CA PHE A 351 -14.18 6.00 -7.11
C PHE A 351 -14.07 7.23 -6.23
N ILE A 352 -12.86 7.76 -5.99
CA ILE A 352 -12.62 8.87 -5.08
C ILE A 352 -11.81 9.95 -5.80
N GLN A 353 -12.33 11.18 -5.82
CA GLN A 353 -11.74 12.32 -6.51
C GLN A 353 -11.74 13.55 -5.60
N SER A 354 -10.59 14.21 -5.50
CA SER A 354 -10.44 15.47 -4.76
C SER A 354 -9.19 16.22 -5.18
N ALA A 355 -9.32 17.52 -5.46
CA ALA A 355 -8.19 18.42 -5.61
C ALA A 355 -7.58 18.72 -4.23
N TRP A 356 -6.25 18.84 -4.19
CA TRP A 356 -5.54 19.22 -2.96
C TRP A 356 -6.12 20.54 -2.40
N ASP A 357 -6.33 20.57 -1.08
CA ASP A 357 -6.80 21.74 -0.32
C ASP A 357 -8.20 22.27 -0.72
N SER A 358 -8.98 21.52 -1.50
CA SER A 358 -10.32 21.94 -1.94
C SER A 358 -11.39 21.89 -0.85
N GLY A 359 -11.18 21.08 0.20
CA GLY A 359 -12.19 20.75 1.19
C GLY A 359 -13.36 19.90 0.65
N LEU A 360 -13.26 19.39 -0.58
CA LEU A 360 -14.30 18.59 -1.23
C LEU A 360 -13.76 17.21 -1.63
N VAL A 361 -14.50 16.15 -1.32
CA VAL A 361 -14.21 14.79 -1.81
C VAL A 361 -15.46 14.20 -2.43
N HIS A 362 -15.33 13.75 -3.67
CA HIS A 362 -16.40 13.09 -4.40
C HIS A 362 -16.16 11.59 -4.40
N ILE A 363 -17.15 10.82 -3.96
CA ILE A 363 -17.15 9.36 -3.93
C ILE A 363 -18.26 8.87 -4.87
N ARG A 364 -17.96 7.94 -5.77
CA ARG A 364 -18.93 7.43 -6.75
C ARG A 364 -18.71 5.98 -7.13
N LYS A 365 -19.80 5.26 -7.39
CA LYS A 365 -19.80 3.94 -8.02
C LYS A 365 -21.13 3.72 -8.74
N GLY A 366 -21.06 3.44 -10.04
CA GLY A 366 -22.27 3.33 -10.88
C GLY A 366 -23.07 4.62 -10.85
N LYS A 367 -24.34 4.55 -10.42
CA LYS A 367 -25.24 5.71 -10.30
C LYS A 367 -25.25 6.34 -8.90
N ARG A 368 -24.58 5.73 -7.90
CA ARG A 368 -24.55 6.27 -6.53
C ARG A 368 -23.37 7.19 -6.37
N GLU A 369 -23.62 8.31 -5.71
CA GLU A 369 -22.66 9.36 -5.43
C GLU A 369 -22.80 9.80 -3.97
N HIS A 370 -21.68 10.20 -3.37
CA HIS A 370 -21.62 10.82 -2.05
C HIS A 370 -20.56 11.92 -2.10
N THR A 371 -20.87 13.10 -1.57
CA THR A 371 -19.92 14.21 -1.50
C THR A 371 -19.65 14.56 -0.06
N ILE A 372 -18.38 14.54 0.31
CA ILE A 372 -17.89 15.04 1.59
C ILE A 372 -17.45 16.48 1.36
N ASP A 373 -18.02 17.40 2.13
CA ASP A 373 -17.64 18.81 2.14
C ASP A 373 -17.17 19.18 3.54
N VAL A 374 -15.87 19.44 3.71
CA VAL A 374 -15.28 19.84 5.01
C VAL A 374 -15.02 21.34 5.10
N ARG A 375 -15.49 22.13 4.13
CA ARG A 375 -15.48 23.58 4.25
C ARG A 375 -16.39 23.96 5.42
N ARG A 376 -16.03 25.01 6.15
CA ARG A 376 -16.81 25.46 7.33
C ARG A 376 -18.25 25.71 6.90
N LEU A 377 -19.20 25.27 7.73
CA LEU A 377 -20.56 25.78 7.64
C LEU A 377 -20.49 27.32 7.77
N ALA A 378 -21.10 28.04 6.84
CA ALA A 378 -21.35 29.46 7.04
C ALA A 378 -22.10 29.61 8.37
N ARG A 379 -21.55 30.41 9.28
CA ARG A 379 -22.15 30.67 10.59
C ARG A 379 -23.41 31.50 10.47
#